data_AF-A0A355V114-F1
#
_entry.id   AF-A0A355V114-F1
#
_cell.length_a   1.000
_cell.length_b   1.000
_cell.length_c   1.000
_cell.angle_alpha   90.00
_cell.angle_beta   90.00
_cell.angle_gamma   90.00
#
_symmetry.space_group_name_H-M   'P 1'
#
loop_
_entity.id
_entity.type
_entity.pdbx_description
1 polymer ?
#
loop_
_entity_poly.entity_id
_entity_poly.type
_entity_poly.pdbx_seq_one_letter_code
_entity_poly.pdbx_strand_id
1 'polypeptide(L)'
;NNVFIKDCENKLKDKFEIAEEIAYFNQKKVLNAFSECRIALRHFNGTTGYGYDDEGRDCLGKLYAMAFGAESGIVSPHLLSGTHALTVALFGLLRPADTLFCISGMPYDTLRGVIFGENNGSLKDFGVNFECVDLKDGKFDFDAISAKFNDKVKVVYIQR
;
A
#
# COMPACT_ATOMS: atom_id res chain seq x y z
N ASN A 1 10.15 33.55 21.45
CA ASN A 1 9.31 32.56 20.73
C ASN A 1 8.89 32.98 19.34
N ASN A 2 8.14 34.06 19.11
CA ASN A 2 7.65 34.42 17.75
C ASN A 2 8.77 34.71 16.73
N VAL A 3 9.89 35.31 17.14
CA VAL A 3 11.03 35.56 16.25
C VAL A 3 11.69 34.26 15.77
N PHE A 4 11.83 33.27 16.66
CA PHE A 4 12.41 31.97 16.32
C PHE A 4 11.51 31.18 15.35
N ILE A 5 10.20 31.16 15.60
CA ILE A 5 9.23 30.51 14.70
C ILE A 5 9.29 31.13 13.31
N LYS A 6 9.24 32.47 13.22
CA LYS A 6 9.28 33.18 11.94
C LYS A 6 10.59 32.94 11.18
N ASP A 7 11.72 32.85 11.88
CA ASP A 7 13.01 32.51 11.27
C ASP A 7 13.02 31.07 10.72
N CYS A 8 12.46 30.11 11.47
CA CYS A 8 12.28 28.74 11.00
C CYS A 8 11.36 28.65 9.78
N GLU A 9 10.22 29.34 9.79
CA GLU A 9 9.28 29.39 8.66
C GLU A 9 9.95 29.98 7.41
N ASN A 10 10.70 31.07 7.55
CA ASN A 10 11.43 31.67 6.45
C ASN A 10 12.48 30.71 5.86
N LYS A 11 13.19 29.94 6.70
CA LYS A 11 14.17 28.92 6.25
C LYS A 11 13.52 27.75 5.52
N LEU A 12 12.24 27.47 5.79
CA LEU A 12 11.50 26.35 5.21
C LEU A 12 10.60 26.76 4.03
N LYS A 13 10.57 28.05 3.66
CA LYS A 13 9.67 28.58 2.64
C LYS A 13 9.70 27.78 1.33
N ASP A 14 10.89 27.49 0.81
CA ASP A 14 11.05 26.71 -0.42
C ASP A 14 10.52 25.27 -0.28
N LYS A 15 10.59 24.68 0.93
CA LYS A 15 10.03 23.35 1.20
C LYS A 15 8.51 23.37 1.26
N PHE A 16 7.92 24.44 1.79
CA PHE A 16 6.47 24.63 1.79
C PHE A 16 5.94 24.87 0.38
N GLU A 17 6.63 25.65 -0.44
CA GLU A 17 6.27 25.85 -1.86
C GLU A 17 6.23 24.53 -2.63
N ILE A 18 7.27 23.69 -2.48
CA ILE A 18 7.27 22.34 -3.08
C ILE A 18 6.10 21.48 -2.56
N ALA A 19 5.81 21.53 -1.25
CA ALA A 19 4.71 20.77 -0.68
C ALA A 19 3.34 21.25 -1.19
N GLU A 20 3.17 22.56 -1.39
CA GLU A 20 1.96 23.17 -1.97
C GLU A 20 1.74 22.74 -3.42
N GLU A 21 2.80 22.74 -4.25
CA GLU A 21 2.71 22.26 -5.63
C GLU A 21 2.30 20.78 -5.69
N ILE A 22 2.90 19.94 -4.84
CA ILE A 22 2.56 18.50 -4.74
C ILE A 22 1.12 18.32 -4.24
N ALA A 23 0.69 19.12 -3.26
CA ALA A 23 -0.68 19.09 -2.76
C ALA A 23 -1.68 19.49 -3.84
N TYR A 24 -1.41 20.56 -4.58
CA TYR A 24 -2.25 21.02 -5.68
C TYR A 24 -2.38 19.97 -6.79
N PHE A 25 -1.25 19.37 -7.20
CA PHE A 25 -1.24 18.28 -8.18
C PHE A 25 -2.10 17.10 -7.70
N ASN A 26 -1.92 16.64 -6.47
CA ASN A 26 -2.68 15.51 -5.92
C ASN A 26 -4.16 15.85 -5.72
N GLN A 27 -4.49 17.08 -5.34
CA GLN A 27 -5.88 17.55 -5.23
C GLN A 27 -6.58 17.48 -6.59
N LYS A 28 -5.94 17.97 -7.65
CA LYS A 28 -6.47 17.88 -9.02
C LYS A 28 -6.61 16.43 -9.47
N LYS A 29 -5.63 15.57 -9.18
CA LYS A 29 -5.68 14.13 -9.48
C LYS A 29 -6.90 13.46 -8.85
N VAL A 30 -7.15 13.70 -7.57
CA VAL A 30 -8.31 13.13 -6.86
C VAL A 30 -9.61 13.72 -7.41
N LEU A 31 -9.68 15.04 -7.61
CA LEU A 31 -10.88 15.69 -8.16
C LEU A 31 -11.25 15.15 -9.55
N ASN A 32 -10.26 14.93 -10.40
CA ASN A 32 -10.46 14.29 -11.71
C ASN A 32 -11.02 12.87 -11.55
N ALA A 33 -10.47 12.05 -10.64
CA ALA A 33 -10.99 10.71 -10.39
C ALA A 33 -12.46 10.71 -9.90
N PHE A 34 -12.83 11.68 -9.03
CA PHE A 34 -14.22 11.89 -8.63
C PHE A 34 -15.13 12.23 -9.83
N SER A 35 -14.67 13.10 -10.73
CA SER A 35 -15.43 13.53 -11.91
C SER A 35 -15.62 12.39 -12.91
N GLU A 36 -14.56 11.64 -13.21
CA GLU A 36 -14.58 10.50 -14.14
C GLU A 36 -15.45 9.35 -13.61
N CYS A 37 -15.40 9.07 -12.30
CA CYS A 37 -16.30 8.12 -11.65
C CYS A 37 -17.75 8.65 -11.51
N ARG A 38 -18.01 9.91 -11.92
CA ARG A 38 -19.31 10.59 -11.83
C ARG A 38 -19.93 10.49 -10.43
N ILE A 39 -19.11 10.66 -9.40
CA ILE A 39 -19.54 10.60 -8.02
C ILE A 39 -20.63 11.64 -7.77
N ALA A 40 -21.64 11.22 -7.03
CA ALA A 40 -22.89 11.94 -6.80
C ALA A 40 -23.53 11.43 -5.50
N LEU A 41 -24.51 12.16 -4.98
CA LEU A 41 -25.15 11.88 -3.68
C LEU A 41 -25.60 10.42 -3.52
N ARG A 42 -26.08 9.78 -4.59
CA ARG A 42 -26.54 8.37 -4.58
C ARG A 42 -25.48 7.36 -4.10
N HIS A 43 -24.20 7.64 -4.34
CA HIS A 43 -23.09 6.74 -3.97
C HIS A 43 -22.76 6.77 -2.47
N PHE A 44 -23.36 7.71 -1.73
CA PHE A 44 -23.20 7.81 -0.28
C PHE A 44 -24.34 7.10 0.47
N ASN A 45 -25.29 6.49 -0.24
CA ASN A 45 -26.32 5.68 0.38
C ASN A 45 -25.72 4.38 0.91
N GLY A 46 -26.08 4.00 2.13
CA GLY A 46 -25.67 2.72 2.71
C GLY A 46 -26.44 1.55 2.11
N THR A 47 -25.78 0.39 2.02
CA THR A 47 -26.42 -0.89 1.72
C THR A 47 -26.48 -1.76 2.96
N THR A 48 -27.37 -2.77 2.96
CA THR A 48 -27.52 -3.72 4.07
C THR A 48 -27.56 -5.16 3.55
N GLY A 49 -27.46 -6.13 4.46
CA GLY A 49 -27.46 -7.55 4.10
C GLY A 49 -26.23 -7.93 3.28
N TYR A 50 -26.43 -8.60 2.14
CA TYR A 50 -25.34 -9.08 1.28
C TYR A 50 -24.56 -7.97 0.56
N GLY A 51 -25.16 -6.79 0.38
CA GLY A 51 -24.51 -5.68 -0.32
C GLY A 51 -24.23 -5.95 -1.80
N TYR A 52 -25.11 -6.72 -2.47
CA TYR A 52 -25.06 -6.84 -3.93
C TYR A 52 -25.42 -5.50 -4.59
N ASP A 53 -24.77 -5.23 -5.73
CA ASP A 53 -24.99 -4.04 -6.55
C ASP A 53 -24.85 -2.71 -5.78
N ASP A 54 -23.93 -2.68 -4.80
CA ASP A 54 -23.55 -1.45 -4.10
C ASP A 54 -22.68 -0.56 -5.01
N GLU A 55 -23.35 0.31 -5.77
CA GLU A 55 -22.68 1.28 -6.66
C GLU A 55 -21.70 2.19 -5.90
N GLY A 56 -21.99 2.52 -4.64
CA GLY A 56 -21.14 3.40 -3.84
C GLY A 56 -19.80 2.76 -3.53
N ARG A 57 -19.83 1.53 -3.02
CA ARG A 57 -18.64 0.70 -2.79
C ARG A 57 -17.85 0.48 -4.08
N ASP A 58 -18.53 0.11 -5.16
CA ASP A 58 -17.87 -0.24 -6.41
C ASP A 58 -17.22 0.98 -7.08
N CYS A 59 -17.88 2.14 -7.04
CA CYS A 59 -17.29 3.41 -7.50
C CYS A 59 -16.12 3.87 -6.61
N LEU A 60 -16.17 3.65 -5.30
CA LEU A 60 -15.06 4.00 -4.41
C LEU A 60 -13.80 3.20 -4.75
N GLY A 61 -13.93 1.90 -5.03
CA GLY A 61 -12.83 1.06 -5.49
C GLY A 61 -12.21 1.57 -6.79
N LYS A 62 -13.04 1.90 -7.78
CA LYS A 62 -12.60 2.48 -9.07
C LYS A 62 -11.88 3.83 -8.90
N LEU A 63 -12.42 4.71 -8.05
CA LEU A 63 -11.84 6.01 -7.77
C LEU A 63 -10.43 5.89 -7.18
N TYR A 64 -10.25 5.00 -6.20
CA TYR A 64 -8.92 4.71 -5.65
C TYR A 64 -8.00 4.12 -6.72
N ALA A 65 -8.47 3.14 -7.49
CA ALA A 65 -7.69 2.55 -8.57
C ALA A 65 -7.15 3.64 -9.53
N MET A 66 -8.02 4.56 -9.96
CA MET A 66 -7.62 5.70 -10.79
C MET A 66 -6.62 6.64 -10.11
N ALA A 67 -6.85 7.01 -8.85
CA ALA A 67 -5.97 7.93 -8.13
C ALA A 67 -4.56 7.35 -7.85
N PHE A 68 -4.47 6.03 -7.75
CA PHE A 68 -3.22 5.28 -7.55
C PHE A 68 -2.61 4.74 -8.85
N GLY A 69 -3.31 4.86 -9.99
CA GLY A 69 -2.82 4.37 -11.28
C GLY A 69 -2.88 2.84 -11.44
N ALA A 70 -3.82 2.19 -10.78
CA ALA A 70 -4.08 0.75 -10.85
C ALA A 70 -5.31 0.43 -11.71
N GLU A 71 -5.43 -0.81 -12.16
CA GLU A 71 -6.58 -1.30 -12.94
C GLU A 71 -7.83 -1.49 -12.07
N SER A 72 -7.66 -1.86 -10.80
CA SER A 72 -8.73 -2.09 -9.83
C SER A 72 -8.26 -1.80 -8.40
N GLY A 73 -9.22 -1.63 -7.49
CA GLY A 73 -8.96 -1.30 -6.09
C GLY A 73 -10.05 -1.85 -5.18
N ILE A 74 -9.62 -2.42 -4.04
CA ILE A 74 -10.52 -2.84 -2.96
C ILE A 74 -10.38 -1.83 -1.83
N VAL A 75 -11.45 -1.09 -1.57
CA VAL A 75 -11.54 -0.12 -0.47
C VAL A 75 -12.79 -0.45 0.30
N SER A 76 -12.62 -0.99 1.51
CA SER A 76 -13.73 -1.54 2.26
C SER A 76 -13.54 -1.36 3.76
N PRO A 77 -14.60 -1.06 4.53
CA PRO A 77 -14.55 -1.08 5.98
C PRO A 77 -14.22 -2.46 6.56
N HIS A 78 -14.33 -3.53 5.77
CA HIS A 78 -13.91 -4.88 6.18
C HIS A 78 -12.38 -5.04 6.26
N LEU A 79 -11.61 -4.14 5.61
CA LEU A 79 -10.15 -4.06 5.77
C LEU A 79 -9.82 -3.21 7.00
N LEU A 80 -9.83 -3.86 8.16
CA LEU A 80 -9.71 -3.23 9.48
C LEU A 80 -8.41 -2.44 9.74
N SER A 81 -7.33 -2.70 8.99
CA SER A 81 -6.05 -2.00 9.15
C SER A 81 -5.15 -2.15 7.93
N GLY A 82 -4.06 -1.36 7.88
CA GLY A 82 -3.02 -1.51 6.85
C GLY A 82 -2.36 -2.90 6.88
N THR A 83 -2.07 -3.44 8.07
CA THR A 83 -1.54 -4.82 8.20
C THR A 83 -2.55 -5.84 7.69
N HIS A 84 -3.85 -5.68 7.96
CA HIS A 84 -4.88 -6.58 7.43
C HIS A 84 -4.96 -6.51 5.89
N ALA A 85 -4.89 -5.31 5.30
CA ALA A 85 -4.86 -5.16 3.84
C ALA A 85 -3.65 -5.86 3.20
N LEU A 86 -2.47 -5.74 3.81
CA LEU A 86 -1.26 -6.45 3.36
C LEU A 86 -1.42 -7.97 3.51
N THR A 87 -1.96 -8.45 4.64
CA THR A 87 -2.26 -9.87 4.84
C THR A 87 -3.17 -10.40 3.73
N VAL A 88 -4.29 -9.73 3.45
CA VAL A 88 -5.22 -10.15 2.39
C VAL A 88 -4.53 -10.20 1.03
N ALA A 89 -3.73 -9.18 0.69
CA ALA A 89 -2.99 -9.15 -0.58
C ALA A 89 -1.98 -10.31 -0.68
N LEU A 90 -1.17 -10.54 0.36
CA LEU A 90 -0.14 -11.58 0.36
C LEU A 90 -0.75 -12.98 0.27
N PHE A 91 -1.78 -13.28 1.08
CA PHE A 91 -2.47 -14.58 1.01
C PHE A 91 -3.26 -14.76 -0.29
N GLY A 92 -3.77 -13.67 -0.87
CA GLY A 92 -4.42 -13.71 -2.19
C GLY A 92 -3.46 -14.11 -3.31
N LEU A 93 -2.22 -13.62 -3.26
CA LEU A 93 -1.20 -13.78 -4.31
C LEU A 93 -0.34 -15.04 -4.17
N LEU A 94 -0.03 -15.47 -2.94
CA LEU A 94 0.92 -16.55 -2.67
C LEU A 94 0.23 -17.89 -2.46
N ARG A 95 0.89 -18.97 -2.88
CA ARG A 95 0.48 -20.37 -2.72
C ARG A 95 1.62 -21.20 -2.10
N PRO A 96 1.35 -22.41 -1.58
CA PRO A 96 2.40 -23.27 -1.05
C PRO A 96 3.55 -23.45 -2.06
N ALA A 97 4.78 -23.42 -1.56
CA ALA A 97 6.04 -23.44 -2.31
C ALA A 97 6.40 -22.15 -3.08
N ASP A 98 5.52 -21.15 -3.20
CA ASP A 98 5.90 -19.82 -3.70
C ASP A 98 6.87 -19.14 -2.72
N THR A 99 7.65 -18.18 -3.22
CA THR A 99 8.54 -17.35 -2.41
C THR A 99 8.06 -15.89 -2.39
N LEU A 100 7.87 -15.36 -1.17
CA LEU A 100 7.79 -13.94 -0.89
C LEU A 100 9.22 -13.37 -0.74
N PHE A 101 9.61 -12.45 -1.62
CA PHE A 101 10.95 -11.89 -1.64
C PHE A 101 10.96 -10.43 -1.22
N CYS A 102 11.47 -10.14 -0.03
CA CYS A 102 11.58 -8.79 0.51
C CYS A 102 12.92 -8.14 0.12
N ILE A 103 12.88 -7.02 -0.61
CA ILE A 103 14.11 -6.38 -1.12
C ILE A 103 14.47 -5.08 -0.41
N SER A 104 13.67 -4.67 0.57
CA SER A 104 13.86 -3.44 1.36
C SER A 104 14.29 -3.72 2.81
N GLY A 105 15.00 -4.83 3.05
CA GLY A 105 15.29 -5.33 4.40
C GLY A 105 14.08 -5.93 5.11
N MET A 106 14.26 -6.35 6.36
CA MET A 106 13.21 -7.05 7.11
C MET A 106 11.92 -6.20 7.26
N PRO A 107 10.71 -6.74 6.98
CA PRO A 107 9.47 -6.00 7.16
C PRO A 107 9.24 -5.53 8.60
N TYR A 108 8.42 -4.49 8.75
CA TYR A 108 7.99 -3.96 10.05
C TYR A 108 7.32 -5.03 10.93
N ASP A 109 7.44 -4.87 12.26
CA ASP A 109 7.22 -5.93 13.23
C ASP A 109 5.87 -6.65 13.13
N THR A 110 4.77 -5.93 12.91
CA THR A 110 3.44 -6.57 12.88
C THR A 110 3.24 -7.50 11.68
N LEU A 111 3.96 -7.26 10.56
CA LEU A 111 3.88 -8.13 9.39
C LEU A 111 4.69 -9.43 9.59
N ARG A 112 5.64 -9.45 10.52
CA ARG A 112 6.45 -10.65 10.80
C ARG A 112 5.61 -11.80 11.33
N GLY A 113 4.58 -11.52 12.14
CA GLY A 113 3.65 -12.55 12.60
C GLY A 113 2.80 -13.16 11.47
N VAL A 114 2.58 -12.40 10.40
CA VAL A 114 1.87 -12.84 9.19
C VAL A 114 2.78 -13.72 8.31
N ILE A 115 4.08 -13.43 8.27
CA ILE A 115 5.05 -14.13 7.41
C ILE A 115 5.63 -15.36 8.12
N PHE A 116 6.12 -15.21 9.35
CA PHE A 116 6.93 -16.20 10.08
C PHE A 116 6.28 -16.77 11.34
N GLY A 117 5.08 -16.33 11.68
CA GLY A 117 4.38 -16.83 12.87
C GLY A 117 4.29 -18.35 12.87
N GLU A 118 4.27 -18.96 14.05
CA GLU A 118 4.18 -20.41 14.18
C GLU A 118 2.82 -20.79 14.75
N ASN A 119 2.15 -21.74 14.10
CA ASN A 119 0.83 -22.25 14.51
C ASN A 119 -0.24 -21.15 14.63
N ASN A 120 -0.15 -20.10 13.82
CA ASN A 120 -1.10 -18.99 13.80
C ASN A 120 -1.73 -18.75 12.42
N GLY A 121 -1.45 -19.62 11.45
CA GLY A 121 -1.90 -19.49 10.08
C GLY A 121 -1.06 -18.50 9.27
N SER A 122 0.23 -18.36 9.60
CA SER A 122 1.16 -17.52 8.83
C SER A 122 1.44 -18.10 7.44
N LEU A 123 2.03 -17.28 6.57
CA LEU A 123 2.52 -17.75 5.26
C LEU A 123 3.46 -18.96 5.39
N LYS A 124 4.33 -18.97 6.42
CA LYS A 124 5.19 -20.13 6.75
C LYS A 124 4.36 -21.38 7.08
N ASP A 125 3.29 -21.27 7.87
CA ASP A 125 2.41 -22.40 8.18
C ASP A 125 1.73 -22.98 6.92
N PHE A 126 1.48 -22.14 5.91
CA PHE A 126 0.96 -22.55 4.59
C PHE A 126 2.05 -23.01 3.60
N GLY A 127 3.30 -23.13 4.03
CA GLY A 127 4.41 -23.61 3.20
C GLY A 127 4.92 -22.60 2.18
N VAL A 128 4.67 -21.31 2.38
CA VAL A 128 5.24 -20.22 1.58
C VAL A 128 6.65 -19.92 2.08
N ASN A 129 7.60 -19.85 1.15
CA ASN A 129 8.98 -19.52 1.45
C ASN A 129 9.15 -17.99 1.60
N PHE A 130 10.15 -17.59 2.38
CA PHE A 130 10.50 -16.19 2.52
C PHE A 130 11.99 -15.99 2.26
N GLU A 131 12.30 -14.95 1.48
CA GLU A 131 13.65 -14.47 1.24
C GLU A 131 13.73 -12.97 1.54
N CYS A 132 14.91 -12.51 1.98
CA CYS A 132 15.16 -11.09 2.22
C CYS A 132 16.57 -10.67 1.80
N VAL A 133 16.67 -9.43 1.34
CA VAL A 133 17.92 -8.70 1.11
C VAL A 133 17.83 -7.37 1.85
N ASP A 134 18.84 -7.08 2.64
CA ASP A 134 18.97 -5.80 3.34
C ASP A 134 19.40 -4.67 2.39
N LEU A 135 19.08 -3.44 2.77
CA LEU A 135 19.56 -2.27 2.05
C LEU A 135 21.07 -2.12 2.25
N LYS A 136 21.76 -1.69 1.18
CA LYS A 136 23.16 -1.29 1.20
C LYS A 136 23.24 0.22 1.20
N ASP A 137 23.75 0.80 2.30
CA ASP A 137 23.85 2.26 2.50
C ASP A 137 22.51 3.00 2.29
N GLY A 138 21.42 2.40 2.77
CA GLY A 138 20.06 2.95 2.62
C GLY A 138 19.46 2.85 1.22
N LYS A 139 20.10 2.09 0.31
CA LYS A 139 19.64 1.85 -1.07
C LYS A 139 19.47 0.35 -1.34
N PHE A 140 18.73 0.03 -2.40
CA PHE A 140 18.58 -1.35 -2.84
C PHE A 140 19.93 -1.95 -3.27
N ASP A 141 20.27 -3.13 -2.75
CA ASP A 141 21.42 -3.91 -3.19
C ASP A 141 21.03 -4.75 -4.42
N PHE A 142 21.13 -4.16 -5.60
CA PHE A 142 20.74 -4.82 -6.85
C PHE A 142 21.55 -6.09 -7.16
N ASP A 143 22.80 -6.17 -6.71
CA ASP A 143 23.64 -7.35 -6.90
C ASP A 143 23.11 -8.52 -6.05
N ALA A 144 22.83 -8.26 -4.77
CA ALA A 144 22.26 -9.25 -3.86
C ALA A 144 20.82 -9.64 -4.26
N ILE A 145 20.02 -8.68 -4.73
CA ILE A 145 18.67 -8.93 -5.26
C ILE A 145 18.74 -9.88 -6.45
N SER A 146 19.61 -9.60 -7.42
CA SER A 146 19.76 -10.41 -8.63
C SER A 146 20.27 -11.82 -8.33
N ALA A 147 21.16 -11.97 -7.34
CA ALA A 147 21.69 -13.27 -6.94
C ALA A 147 20.65 -14.19 -6.29
N LYS A 148 19.63 -13.63 -5.62
CA LYS A 148 18.57 -14.41 -4.94
C LYS A 148 17.29 -14.55 -5.75
N PHE A 149 17.07 -13.69 -6.75
CA PHE A 149 15.89 -13.76 -7.60
C PHE A 149 15.90 -15.05 -8.44
N ASN A 150 14.79 -15.77 -8.44
CA ASN A 150 14.64 -17.04 -9.16
C ASN A 150 13.16 -17.33 -9.47
N ASP A 151 12.89 -18.39 -10.22
CA ASP A 151 11.55 -18.74 -10.72
C ASP A 151 10.52 -19.06 -9.62
N LYS A 152 10.95 -19.31 -8.37
CA LYS A 152 10.03 -19.49 -7.23
C LYS A 152 9.56 -18.17 -6.65
N VAL A 153 10.22 -17.05 -6.95
CA VAL A 153 9.81 -15.72 -6.47
C VAL A 153 8.52 -15.33 -7.16
N LYS A 154 7.42 -15.35 -6.39
CA LYS A 154 6.09 -14.98 -6.88
C LYS A 154 5.75 -13.53 -6.60
N VAL A 155 6.19 -13.02 -5.45
CA VAL A 155 5.92 -11.65 -5.00
C VAL A 155 7.22 -11.00 -4.55
N VAL A 156 7.54 -9.84 -5.12
CA VAL A 156 8.58 -8.95 -4.59
C VAL A 156 7.91 -7.93 -3.68
N TYR A 157 8.37 -7.84 -2.43
CA TYR A 157 7.86 -6.92 -1.43
C TYR A 157 8.83 -5.76 -1.21
N ILE A 158 8.28 -4.55 -1.23
CA ILE A 158 9.00 -3.29 -0.99
C ILE A 158 8.24 -2.52 0.09
N GLN A 159 8.94 -2.18 1.16
CA GLN A 159 8.48 -1.23 2.15
C GLN A 159 9.01 0.16 1.78
N ARG A 160 8.07 1.12 1.63
CA ARG A 160 8.37 2.53 1.37
C ARG A 160 8.77 3.27 2.63
#